data_AF-A0A7C8A936-F1
#
_entry.id   AF-A0A7C8A936-F1
#
_cell.length_a   1.000
_cell.length_b   1.000
_cell.length_c   1.000
_cell.angle_alpha   90.00
_cell.angle_beta   90.00
_cell.angle_gamma   90.00
#
_symmetry.space_group_name_H-M   'P 1'
#
loop_
_entity.id
_entity.type
_entity.pdbx_description
1 polymer ?
#
loop_
_entity_poly.entity_id
_entity_poly.type
_entity_poly.pdbx_seq_one_letter_code
_entity_poly.pdbx_strand_id
1 'polypeptide(L)'
;MTDKRIKATALKYKPEQDQAPKIVAKGSGKMAEKIISIAKEYKVPLKEDPQLVEILSTLDLYQEIPPELYRAVAEILAFVYKMSKQ
;
A
#
# COMPACT_ATOMS: atom_id res chain seq x y z
N MET A 1 0.34 -5.37 -26.28
CA MET A 1 -0.14 -6.29 -25.24
C MET A 1 0.39 -5.79 -23.92
N THR A 2 -0.41 -5.08 -23.13
CA THR A 2 0.01 -4.59 -21.82
C THR A 2 0.03 -5.79 -20.88
N ASP A 3 1.21 -6.37 -20.71
CA ASP A 3 1.47 -7.43 -19.75
C ASP A 3 1.01 -6.93 -18.37
N LYS A 4 -0.20 -7.35 -17.95
CA LYS A 4 -0.84 -6.91 -16.71
C LYS A 4 -0.18 -7.65 -15.55
N ARG A 5 1.09 -7.30 -15.32
CA ARG A 5 1.90 -7.82 -14.24
C ARG A 5 1.29 -7.35 -12.92
N ILE A 6 1.11 -8.28 -11.98
CA ILE A 6 0.67 -7.97 -10.62
C ILE A 6 1.55 -6.86 -10.04
N LYS A 7 0.93 -5.90 -9.36
CA LYS A 7 1.62 -4.82 -8.66
C LYS A 7 1.32 -4.92 -7.17
N ALA A 8 2.28 -4.47 -6.38
CA ALA A 8 2.11 -4.33 -4.94
C ALA A 8 2.78 -3.04 -4.46
N THR A 9 2.14 -2.37 -3.54
CA THR A 9 2.67 -1.21 -2.80
C THR A 9 2.47 -1.44 -1.31
N ALA A 10 3.42 -0.99 -0.51
CA ALA A 10 3.36 -1.07 0.95
C ALA A 10 3.37 0.34 1.53
N LEU A 11 2.40 0.61 2.41
CA LEU A 11 2.25 1.88 3.09
C LEU A 11 2.71 1.76 4.54
N LYS A 12 3.36 2.82 5.03
CA LYS A 12 3.69 2.98 6.44
C LYS A 12 3.15 4.30 6.93
N TYR A 13 2.57 4.32 8.12
CA TYR A 13 2.09 5.53 8.76
C TYR A 13 2.37 5.48 10.26
N LYS A 14 3.03 6.51 10.78
CA LYS A 14 3.20 6.74 12.20
C LYS A 14 2.52 8.08 12.56
N PRO A 15 1.32 8.07 13.16
CA PRO A 15 0.55 9.29 13.41
C PRO A 15 1.28 10.38 14.22
N GLU A 16 2.22 9.99 15.08
CA GLU A 16 2.99 10.93 15.92
C GLU A 16 4.20 11.55 15.20
N GLN A 17 4.59 11.01 14.04
CA GLN A 17 5.85 11.37 13.34
C GLN A 17 5.62 11.81 11.90
N ASP A 18 4.62 11.26 11.24
CA ASP A 18 4.37 11.44 9.81
C ASP A 18 3.14 12.33 9.60
N GLN A 19 3.20 13.26 8.65
CA GLN A 19 2.05 14.09 8.29
C GLN A 19 1.04 13.30 7.44
N ALA A 20 1.55 12.37 6.64
CA ALA A 20 0.74 11.44 5.87
C ALA A 20 1.44 10.07 5.78
N PRO A 21 0.69 8.99 5.45
CA PRO A 21 1.32 7.72 5.12
C PRO A 21 2.35 7.87 3.99
N LYS A 22 3.31 6.95 3.92
CA LYS A 22 4.36 6.93 2.89
C LYS A 22 4.53 5.57 2.26
N ILE A 23 4.97 5.56 1.01
CA ILE A 23 5.32 4.32 0.30
C ILE A 23 6.66 3.81 0.84
N VAL A 24 6.72 2.59 1.35
CA VAL A 24 7.97 1.97 1.84
C VAL A 24 8.44 0.80 0.99
N ALA A 25 7.56 0.26 0.14
CA ALA A 25 7.91 -0.71 -0.88
C ALA A 25 6.97 -0.57 -2.08
N LYS A 26 7.48 -0.83 -3.29
CA LYS A 26 6.69 -0.97 -4.52
C LYS A 26 7.35 -1.98 -5.45
N GLY A 27 6.56 -2.69 -6.23
CA GLY A 27 7.07 -3.69 -7.16
C GLY A 27 6.03 -4.17 -8.17
N SER A 28 6.51 -4.83 -9.21
CA SER A 28 5.67 -5.51 -10.22
C SER A 28 6.18 -6.93 -10.51
N GLY A 29 5.29 -7.79 -11.00
CA GLY A 29 5.59 -9.20 -11.28
C GLY A 29 6.16 -9.92 -10.06
N LYS A 30 7.31 -10.57 -10.23
CA LYS A 30 8.02 -11.29 -9.16
C LYS A 30 8.31 -10.45 -7.92
N MET A 31 8.57 -9.15 -8.08
CA MET A 31 8.82 -8.28 -6.93
C MET A 31 7.52 -8.04 -6.14
N ALA A 32 6.39 -7.85 -6.82
CA ALA A 32 5.10 -7.72 -6.17
C ALA A 32 4.71 -9.01 -5.42
N GLU A 33 4.93 -10.17 -6.04
CA GLU A 33 4.73 -11.47 -5.39
C GLU A 33 5.56 -11.60 -4.11
N LYS A 34 6.84 -11.19 -4.15
CA LYS A 34 7.72 -11.19 -2.98
C LYS A 34 7.22 -10.25 -1.88
N ILE A 35 6.78 -9.04 -2.22
CA ILE A 35 6.20 -8.08 -1.26
C ILE A 35 4.97 -8.69 -0.58
N ILE A 36 4.07 -9.30 -1.36
CA ILE A 36 2.85 -9.94 -0.85
C ILE A 36 3.20 -11.13 0.04
N SER A 37 4.18 -11.96 -0.33
CA SER A 37 4.64 -13.10 0.47
C SER A 37 5.16 -12.64 1.84
N ILE A 38 6.01 -11.62 1.87
CA ILE A 38 6.55 -11.05 3.11
C ILE A 38 5.41 -10.46 3.95
N ALA A 39 4.47 -9.72 3.34
CA ALA A 39 3.33 -9.19 4.06
C ALA A 39 2.52 -10.30 4.76
N LYS A 40 2.29 -11.45 4.09
CA LYS A 40 1.62 -12.62 4.70
C LYS A 40 2.43 -13.20 5.87
N GLU A 41 3.74 -13.39 5.69
CA GLU A 41 4.65 -13.93 6.70
C GLU A 41 4.63 -13.08 7.99
N TYR A 42 4.69 -11.75 7.84
CA TYR A 42 4.69 -10.80 8.94
C TYR A 42 3.29 -10.33 9.36
N LYS A 43 2.23 -10.98 8.84
CA LYS A 43 0.81 -10.65 9.13
C LYS A 43 0.46 -9.17 8.89
N VAL A 44 1.09 -8.54 7.91
CA VAL A 44 0.71 -7.21 7.43
C VAL A 44 -0.59 -7.33 6.64
N PRO A 45 -1.64 -6.55 6.96
CA PRO A 45 -2.90 -6.59 6.24
C PRO A 45 -2.74 -6.34 4.74
N LEU A 46 -3.44 -7.13 3.94
CA LEU A 46 -3.46 -7.01 2.48
C LEU A 46 -4.83 -6.54 2.02
N LYS A 47 -4.85 -5.56 1.13
CA LYS A 47 -6.04 -5.07 0.45
C LYS A 47 -5.80 -5.16 -1.05
N GLU A 48 -6.67 -5.87 -1.76
CA GLU A 48 -6.65 -5.91 -3.21
C GLU A 48 -7.48 -4.74 -3.77
N ASP A 49 -6.82 -3.86 -4.51
CA ASP A 49 -7.43 -2.75 -5.23
C ASP A 49 -6.61 -2.46 -6.50
N PRO A 50 -7.04 -2.97 -7.67
CA PRO A 50 -6.31 -2.81 -8.92
C PRO A 50 -6.18 -1.36 -9.39
N GLN A 51 -7.14 -0.48 -9.06
CA GLN A 51 -7.09 0.92 -9.47
C GLN A 51 -6.13 1.70 -8.58
N LEU A 52 -6.26 1.52 -7.27
CA LEU A 52 -5.42 2.24 -6.32
C LEU A 52 -3.96 1.78 -6.36
N VAL A 53 -3.69 0.49 -6.56
CA VAL A 53 -2.30 0.02 -6.69
C VAL A 53 -1.62 0.59 -7.93
N GLU A 54 -2.36 0.84 -9.01
CA GLU A 54 -1.83 1.46 -10.23
C GLU A 54 -1.35 2.87 -9.92
N ILE A 55 -2.18 3.66 -9.24
CA ILE A 55 -1.87 5.04 -8.84
C ILE A 55 -0.74 5.06 -7.81
N LEU A 56 -0.82 4.28 -6.73
CA LEU A 56 0.21 4.25 -5.69
C LEU A 56 1.57 3.76 -6.24
N SER A 57 1.57 2.95 -7.30
CA SER A 57 2.82 2.47 -7.92
C SER A 57 3.60 3.57 -8.64
N THR A 58 2.96 4.69 -8.99
CA THR A 58 3.63 5.83 -9.64
C THR A 58 4.41 6.70 -8.66
N LEU A 59 4.03 6.69 -7.38
CA LEU A 59 4.69 7.46 -6.31
C LEU A 59 6.07 6.90 -5.99
N ASP A 60 6.99 7.77 -5.60
CA ASP A 60 8.36 7.39 -5.25
C ASP A 60 8.47 6.69 -3.89
N LEU A 61 9.53 5.91 -3.73
CA LEU A 61 9.83 5.30 -2.44
C LEU A 61 10.10 6.39 -1.41
N TYR A 62 9.53 6.19 -0.22
CA TYR A 62 9.54 7.12 0.92
C TYR A 62 8.80 8.44 0.69
N GLN A 63 8.14 8.60 -0.45
CA GLN A 63 7.25 9.73 -0.69
C GLN A 63 6.00 9.59 0.17
N GLU A 64 5.59 10.69 0.81
CA GLU A 64 4.28 10.81 1.41
C GLU A 64 3.21 10.79 0.31
N ILE A 65 2.08 10.14 0.59
CA ILE A 65 0.95 10.18 -0.36
C ILE A 65 0.46 11.63 -0.50
N PRO A 66 0.10 12.06 -1.72
CA PRO A 66 -0.39 13.40 -1.94
C PRO A 66 -1.86 13.53 -1.47
N PRO A 67 -2.33 14.75 -1.17
CA PRO A 67 -3.66 14.99 -0.59
C PRO A 67 -4.84 14.39 -1.36
N GLU A 68 -4.76 14.35 -2.69
CA GLU A 68 -5.78 13.77 -3.57
C GLU A 68 -6.00 12.27 -3.33
N LEU A 69 -5.03 11.57 -2.75
CA LEU A 69 -5.13 10.14 -2.41
C LEU A 69 -5.50 9.89 -0.95
N TYR A 70 -5.64 10.93 -0.12
CA TYR A 70 -5.92 10.77 1.31
C TYR A 70 -7.19 9.99 1.57
N ARG A 71 -8.26 10.25 0.80
CA ARG A 71 -9.53 9.53 0.97
C ARG A 71 -9.35 8.03 0.74
N ALA A 72 -8.74 7.66 -0.38
CA ALA A 72 -8.54 6.26 -0.74
C ALA A 72 -7.66 5.53 0.30
N VAL A 73 -6.60 6.19 0.80
CA VAL A 73 -5.75 5.59 1.83
C VAL A 73 -6.40 5.58 3.21
N ALA A 74 -7.19 6.59 3.57
CA ALA A 74 -7.96 6.59 4.81
C ALA A 74 -8.95 5.41 4.87
N GLU A 75 -9.55 5.04 3.75
CA GLU A 75 -10.41 3.84 3.65
C GLU A 75 -9.64 2.54 3.94
N ILE A 76 -8.39 2.42 3.47
CA ILE A 76 -7.50 1.29 3.81
C ILE A 76 -7.19 1.30 5.31
N LEU A 77 -6.78 2.44 5.87
CA LEU A 77 -6.43 2.54 7.29
C LEU A 77 -7.63 2.23 8.19
N ALA A 78 -8.82 2.71 7.82
CA ALA A 78 -10.06 2.41 8.53
C ALA A 78 -10.39 0.90 8.48
N PHE A 79 -10.16 0.24 7.34
CA PHE A 79 -10.30 -1.21 7.21
C PHE A 79 -9.36 -1.96 8.16
N VAL A 80 -8.06 -1.59 8.17
CA VAL A 80 -7.06 -2.20 9.06
C VAL A 80 -7.42 -1.99 10.54
N TYR A 81 -7.84 -0.78 10.91
CA TYR A 81 -8.21 -0.46 12.28
C TYR A 81 -9.42 -1.29 12.76
N LYS A 82 -10.41 -1.50 11.89
CA LYS A 82 -11.57 -2.38 12.20
C LYS A 82 -11.16 -3.83 12.43
N MET A 83 -10.19 -4.34 11.65
CA MET A 83 -9.66 -5.69 11.85
C MET A 83 -8.89 -5.82 13.17
N SER A 84 -8.18 -4.77 13.60
CA SER A 84 -7.40 -4.79 14.85
C SER A 84 -8.24 -4.70 16.13
N LYS A 85 -9.51 -4.30 16.03
CA LYS A 85 -10.46 -4.19 17.15
C LYS A 85 -11.28 -5.47 17.40
N GLN A 86 -10.99 -6.55 16.68
CA GLN A 86 -11.52 -7.89 16.93
C GLN A 86 -10.43 -8.74 17.58
#